data_AF-A0AAD9MSR0-F1
#
_entry.id   AF-A0AAD9MSR0-F1
#
_cell.length_a   1.000
_cell.length_b   1.000
_cell.length_c   1.000
_cell.angle_alpha   90.00
_cell.angle_beta   90.00
_cell.angle_gamma   90.00
#
_symmetry.space_group_name_H-M   'P 1'
#
loop_
_entity.id
_entity.type
_entity.pdbx_description
1 polymer ?
#
loop_
_entity_poly.entity_id
_entity_poly.type
_entity_poly.pdbx_seq_one_letter_code
_entity_poly.pdbx_strand_id
1 'polypeptide(L)'
;MKRISSVLESSTDNKEPVLLGQTQKRASTGSMVLNLTPTQSEPLLVHAGAVISMLHLVPAVNLPTSPQLALDLQIHTCEVIRTLVRTERNQQVMCEAGLPHELLNHCSLSLTDEGHILHPPLQYMFERLAAQCLTPKDLRSVLKDNRTMLTLPHLTQL
;
A
#
# COMPACT_ATOMS: atom_id res chain seq x y z
N MET A 1 -41.47 -29.49 40.86
CA MET A 1 -40.66 -28.24 40.79
C MET A 1 -39.43 -28.46 41.66
N LYS A 2 -38.23 -28.60 41.07
CA LYS A 2 -36.97 -28.95 41.76
C LYS A 2 -36.10 -27.70 42.01
N ARG A 3 -35.44 -27.70 43.19
CA ARG A 3 -34.48 -26.75 43.80
C ARG A 3 -33.17 -26.59 42.98
N ILE A 4 -32.29 -25.60 43.20
CA ILE A 4 -31.16 -25.52 44.20
C ILE A 4 -30.46 -24.14 43.97
N SER A 5 -30.41 -23.19 44.92
CA SER A 5 -29.37 -22.85 45.95
C SER A 5 -28.03 -22.28 45.41
N SER A 6 -27.67 -21.01 45.69
CA SER A 6 -26.67 -20.50 46.67
C SER A 6 -25.19 -20.81 46.30
N VAL A 7 -24.14 -19.98 46.44
CA VAL A 7 -23.67 -19.27 47.65
C VAL A 7 -22.27 -18.63 47.35
N LEU A 8 -21.96 -17.48 47.99
CA LEU A 8 -20.69 -16.96 48.58
C LEU A 8 -19.37 -16.64 47.78
N GLU A 9 -18.84 -15.43 48.12
CA GLU A 9 -17.43 -15.02 48.43
C GLU A 9 -16.30 -15.26 47.40
N SER A 10 -15.24 -14.45 47.24
CA SER A 10 -14.63 -13.30 47.94
C SER A 10 -13.46 -12.74 47.11
N SER A 11 -13.13 -11.44 47.27
CA SER A 11 -11.83 -10.69 47.28
C SER A 11 -10.55 -11.30 46.61
N THR A 12 -9.57 -10.63 45.98
CA THR A 12 -8.72 -9.42 46.23
C THR A 12 -7.75 -9.28 45.02
N ASP A 13 -7.47 -8.09 44.47
CA ASP A 13 -6.27 -7.22 44.65
C ASP A 13 -4.86 -7.78 44.24
N ASN A 14 -4.27 -7.10 43.23
CA ASN A 14 -2.86 -6.71 43.02
C ASN A 14 -1.66 -7.66 42.66
N LYS A 15 -0.85 -7.07 41.75
CA LYS A 15 0.64 -6.99 41.66
C LYS A 15 1.48 -8.11 41.02
N GLU A 16 2.22 -7.69 39.98
CA GLU A 16 3.54 -8.19 39.53
C GLU A 16 4.47 -8.66 40.66
N PRO A 17 5.34 -9.65 40.39
CA PRO A 17 6.76 -9.39 40.65
C PRO A 17 7.79 -10.10 39.74
N VAL A 18 8.81 -9.31 39.35
CA VAL A 18 10.26 -9.50 39.60
C VAL A 18 11.02 -10.68 38.95
N LEU A 19 12.01 -10.27 38.14
CA LEU A 19 13.20 -10.97 37.65
C LEU A 19 14.06 -11.58 38.79
N LEU A 20 14.35 -12.89 38.73
CA LEU A 20 15.47 -13.53 39.42
C LEU A 20 16.19 -14.50 38.48
N GLY A 21 17.50 -14.31 38.35
CA GLY A 21 18.35 -15.04 37.43
C GLY A 21 18.61 -16.49 37.84
N GLN A 22 18.94 -17.31 36.85
CA GLN A 22 19.62 -18.60 37.03
C GLN A 22 20.75 -18.74 36.00
N THR A 23 21.97 -18.86 36.51
CA THR A 23 23.18 -19.21 35.76
C THR A 23 23.21 -20.73 35.57
N GLN A 24 23.32 -21.25 34.33
CA GLN A 24 23.71 -22.65 34.10
C GLN A 24 24.50 -22.84 32.79
N LYS A 25 25.55 -23.66 32.91
CA LYS A 25 26.67 -23.87 31.96
C LYS A 25 26.28 -24.75 30.76
N ARG A 26 26.91 -24.41 29.61
CA ARG A 26 27.13 -25.14 28.33
C ARG A 26 26.62 -26.59 28.21
N ALA A 27 25.77 -26.87 27.21
CA ALA A 27 26.12 -27.65 26.01
C ALA A 27 24.92 -27.87 25.07
N SER A 28 25.20 -27.75 23.77
CA SER A 28 24.62 -28.49 22.63
C SER A 28 23.19 -28.22 22.15
N THR A 29 23.14 -27.94 20.84
CA THR A 29 22.00 -27.75 19.93
C THR A 29 21.19 -26.47 20.14
N GLY A 30 21.53 -25.45 19.33
CA GLY A 30 20.71 -24.25 19.19
C GLY A 30 19.34 -24.63 18.64
N SER A 31 18.33 -24.58 19.50
CA SER A 31 16.93 -24.59 19.07
C SER A 31 16.68 -23.30 18.30
N MET A 32 16.76 -23.37 16.97
CA MET A 32 16.32 -22.27 16.13
C MET A 32 14.80 -22.20 16.26
N VAL A 33 14.35 -21.28 17.11
CA VAL A 33 12.95 -20.88 17.16
C VAL A 33 12.66 -20.20 15.83
N LEU A 34 12.12 -20.95 14.87
CA LEU A 34 11.56 -20.39 13.65
C LEU A 34 10.27 -19.69 14.05
N ASN A 35 10.33 -18.36 14.23
CA ASN A 35 9.15 -17.53 14.38
C ASN A 35 8.37 -17.54 13.06
N LEU A 36 7.61 -18.61 12.82
CA LEU A 36 6.68 -18.76 11.71
C LEU A 36 5.41 -17.97 12.03
N THR A 37 5.53 -16.65 12.24
CA THR A 37 4.38 -15.80 11.95
C THR A 37 4.13 -15.95 10.46
N PRO A 38 2.93 -16.34 10.00
CA PRO A 38 2.65 -16.38 8.58
C PRO A 38 2.95 -14.98 8.04
N THR A 39 4.03 -14.86 7.29
CA THR A 39 4.28 -13.68 6.48
C THR A 39 3.05 -13.58 5.59
N GLN A 40 2.21 -12.57 5.82
CA GLN A 40 1.09 -12.31 4.92
C GLN A 40 1.69 -12.28 3.52
N SER A 41 1.32 -13.26 2.70
CA SER A 41 1.87 -13.43 1.37
C SER A 41 1.68 -12.11 0.64
N GLU A 42 2.78 -11.45 0.27
CA GLU A 42 2.71 -10.17 -0.41
C GLU A 42 1.91 -10.34 -1.70
N PRO A 43 0.98 -9.43 -2.00
CA PRO A 43 0.11 -9.57 -3.15
C PRO A 43 0.96 -9.51 -4.43
N LEU A 44 0.99 -10.60 -5.18
CA LEU A 44 1.82 -10.74 -6.36
C LEU A 44 1.09 -10.20 -7.59
N LEU A 45 1.64 -9.15 -8.19
CA LEU A 45 1.12 -8.57 -9.43
C LEU A 45 1.63 -9.37 -10.64
N VAL A 46 0.69 -10.01 -11.35
CA VAL A 46 1.00 -10.80 -12.56
C VAL A 46 0.91 -9.94 -13.82
N HIS A 47 -0.12 -9.10 -13.94
CA HIS A 47 -0.38 -8.26 -15.10
C HIS A 47 -0.81 -6.84 -14.72
N ALA A 48 0.02 -5.83 -15.05
CA ALA A 48 -0.31 -4.42 -14.81
C ALA A 48 -1.58 -3.96 -15.55
N GLY A 49 -1.83 -4.51 -16.74
CA GLY A 49 -3.04 -4.18 -17.52
C GLY A 49 -4.34 -4.51 -16.79
N ALA A 50 -4.36 -5.54 -15.95
CA ALA A 50 -5.53 -5.84 -15.11
C ALA A 50 -5.75 -4.75 -14.05
N VAL A 51 -4.67 -4.23 -13.47
CA VAL A 51 -4.73 -3.14 -12.48
C VAL A 51 -5.19 -1.83 -13.11
N ILE A 52 -4.69 -1.51 -14.30
CA ILE A 52 -5.15 -0.35 -15.08
C ILE A 52 -6.64 -0.50 -15.41
N SER A 53 -7.08 -1.70 -15.82
CA SER A 53 -8.50 -1.96 -16.08
C SER A 53 -9.35 -1.77 -14.82
N MET A 54 -8.89 -2.24 -13.66
CA MET A 54 -9.57 -2.00 -12.38
C MET A 54 -9.66 -0.50 -12.06
N LEU A 55 -8.61 0.27 -12.32
CA LEU A 55 -8.60 1.72 -12.13
C LEU A 55 -9.65 2.41 -13.03
N HIS A 56 -9.74 2.01 -14.30
CA HIS A 56 -10.75 2.53 -15.23
C HIS A 56 -12.18 2.19 -14.82
N LEU A 57 -12.38 1.07 -14.12
CA LEU A 57 -13.70 0.70 -13.60
C LEU A 57 -14.16 1.63 -12.47
N VAL A 58 -13.26 2.24 -11.69
CA VAL A 58 -13.62 3.12 -10.57
C VAL A 58 -14.59 4.23 -11.00
N PRO A 59 -14.26 5.13 -11.96
CA PRO A 59 -15.21 6.16 -12.39
C PRO A 59 -16.39 5.59 -13.20
N ALA A 60 -16.26 4.40 -13.78
CA ALA A 60 -17.31 3.77 -14.61
C ALA A 60 -18.44 3.15 -13.77
N VAL A 61 -18.17 2.79 -12.51
CA VAL A 61 -19.17 2.23 -11.59
C VAL A 61 -20.09 3.36 -11.13
N ASN A 62 -21.18 3.58 -11.85
CA ASN A 62 -22.23 4.52 -11.46
C ASN A 62 -23.59 3.81 -11.50
N LEU A 63 -24.23 3.68 -10.33
CA LEU A 63 -25.56 3.06 -10.20
C LEU A 63 -26.58 4.13 -9.76
N PRO A 64 -27.46 4.60 -10.66
CA PRO A 64 -28.42 5.65 -10.33
C PRO A 64 -29.47 5.18 -9.30
N THR A 65 -29.74 3.88 -9.25
CA THR A 65 -30.69 3.27 -8.31
C THR A 65 -30.14 3.17 -6.87
N SER A 66 -28.82 3.10 -6.72
CA SER A 66 -28.18 2.89 -5.42
C SER A 66 -26.77 3.50 -5.39
N PRO A 67 -26.67 4.83 -5.20
CA PRO A 67 -25.38 5.54 -5.27
C PRO A 67 -24.41 5.14 -4.14
N GLN A 68 -24.93 4.78 -2.96
CA GLN A 68 -24.09 4.32 -1.84
C GLN A 68 -23.35 3.02 -2.16
N LEU A 69 -24.04 2.04 -2.76
CA LEU A 69 -23.41 0.78 -3.17
C LEU A 69 -22.37 0.98 -4.27
N ALA A 70 -22.62 1.91 -5.20
CA ALA A 70 -21.64 2.28 -6.23
C ALA A 70 -20.37 2.83 -5.58
N LEU A 71 -20.52 3.76 -4.63
CA LEU A 71 -19.41 4.36 -3.90
C LEU A 71 -18.62 3.32 -3.09
N ASP A 72 -19.29 2.42 -2.39
CA ASP A 72 -18.63 1.34 -1.62
C ASP A 72 -17.78 0.45 -2.53
N LEU A 73 -18.27 0.13 -3.74
CA LEU A 73 -17.55 -0.66 -4.71
C LEU A 73 -16.34 0.08 -5.30
N GLN A 74 -16.47 1.39 -5.54
CA GLN A 74 -15.36 2.26 -5.95
C GLN A 74 -14.27 2.30 -4.88
N ILE A 75 -14.64 2.52 -3.61
CA ILE A 75 -13.71 2.54 -2.46
C ILE A 75 -13.01 1.20 -2.34
N HIS A 76 -13.75 0.10 -2.40
CA HIS A 76 -13.18 -1.24 -2.31
C HIS A 76 -12.17 -1.50 -3.45
N THR A 77 -12.52 -1.14 -4.68
CA THR A 77 -11.63 -1.29 -5.84
C THR A 77 -10.36 -0.45 -5.67
N CYS A 78 -10.49 0.80 -5.22
CA CYS A 78 -9.35 1.66 -4.90
C CYS A 78 -8.45 1.05 -3.83
N GLU A 79 -9.01 0.50 -2.75
CA GLU A 79 -8.23 -0.15 -1.70
C GLU A 79 -7.49 -1.40 -2.21
N VAL A 80 -8.12 -2.20 -3.09
CA VAL A 80 -7.44 -3.34 -3.73
C VAL A 80 -6.21 -2.85 -4.51
N ILE A 81 -6.36 -1.82 -5.36
CA ILE A 81 -5.24 -1.24 -6.11
C ILE A 81 -4.20 -0.66 -5.14
N ARG A 82 -4.63 0.00 -4.07
CA ARG A 82 -3.77 0.55 -3.02
C ARG A 82 -2.90 -0.52 -2.37
N THR A 83 -3.45 -1.70 -2.10
CA THR A 83 -2.68 -2.81 -1.53
C THR A 83 -1.66 -3.39 -2.52
N LEU A 84 -1.98 -3.37 -3.82
CA LEU A 84 -1.06 -3.84 -4.86
C LEU A 84 0.16 -2.94 -5.01
N VAL A 85 0.02 -1.62 -4.84
CA VAL A 85 1.14 -0.67 -4.91
C VAL A 85 2.01 -0.64 -3.65
N ARG A 86 1.83 -1.54 -2.67
CA ARG A 86 2.62 -1.51 -1.42
C ARG A 86 4.07 -1.96 -1.61
N THR A 87 4.32 -2.92 -2.50
CA THR A 87 5.66 -3.49 -2.71
C THR A 87 6.41 -2.75 -3.82
N GLU A 88 7.73 -2.63 -3.69
CA GLU A 88 8.60 -1.98 -4.68
C GLU A 88 8.50 -2.66 -6.06
N ARG A 89 8.51 -4.00 -6.07
CA ARG A 89 8.35 -4.79 -7.30
C ARG A 89 7.08 -4.41 -8.06
N ASN A 90 5.95 -4.32 -7.36
CA ASN A 90 4.68 -3.98 -8.00
C ASN A 90 4.67 -2.52 -8.47
N GLN A 91 5.24 -1.60 -7.67
CA GLN A 91 5.39 -0.19 -8.07
C GLN A 91 6.17 -0.07 -9.38
N GLN A 92 7.30 -0.77 -9.51
CA GLN A 92 8.09 -0.77 -10.75
C GLN A 92 7.25 -1.23 -11.96
N VAL A 93 6.60 -2.40 -11.85
CA VAL A 93 5.79 -2.95 -12.95
C VAL A 93 4.62 -2.03 -13.33
N MET A 94 4.00 -1.36 -12.35
CA MET A 94 2.92 -0.40 -12.60
C MET A 94 3.41 0.92 -13.20
N CYS A 95 4.57 1.41 -12.76
CA CYS A 95 5.19 2.60 -13.34
C CYS A 95 5.60 2.36 -14.80
N GLU A 96 6.23 1.21 -15.10
CA GLU A 96 6.58 0.81 -16.47
C GLU A 96 5.34 0.68 -17.38
N ALA A 97 4.20 0.25 -16.82
CA ALA A 97 2.94 0.16 -17.54
C ALA A 97 2.17 1.49 -17.67
N GLY A 98 2.68 2.59 -17.09
CA GLY A 98 2.05 3.92 -17.19
C GLY A 98 0.89 4.17 -16.23
N LEU A 99 0.72 3.38 -15.15
CA LEU A 99 -0.34 3.57 -14.17
C LEU A 99 -0.42 5.01 -13.57
N PRO A 100 0.70 5.71 -13.29
CA PRO A 100 0.63 7.08 -12.76
C PRO A 100 -0.08 8.05 -13.71
N HIS A 101 0.10 7.86 -15.02
CA HIS A 101 -0.55 8.68 -16.04
C HIS A 101 -2.05 8.41 -16.08
N GLU A 102 -2.44 7.13 -16.04
CA GLU A 102 -3.85 6.72 -15.99
C GLU A 102 -4.57 7.24 -14.75
N LEU A 103 -3.88 7.27 -13.60
CA LEU A 103 -4.42 7.79 -12.35
C LEU A 103 -4.72 9.29 -12.44
N LEU A 104 -3.85 10.08 -13.08
CA LEU A 104 -4.13 11.50 -13.34
C LEU A 104 -5.25 11.69 -14.37
N ASN A 105 -5.30 10.87 -15.43
CA ASN A 105 -6.32 11.01 -16.47
C ASN A 105 -7.72 10.68 -15.95
N HIS A 106 -7.87 9.59 -15.19
CA HIS A 106 -9.17 9.09 -14.75
C HIS A 106 -9.61 9.58 -13.37
N CYS A 107 -8.68 9.97 -12.51
CA CYS A 107 -8.98 10.33 -11.12
C CYS A 107 -8.48 11.73 -10.72
N SER A 108 -8.11 12.61 -11.67
CA SER A 108 -7.67 13.98 -11.38
C SER A 108 -8.64 14.78 -10.52
N LEU A 109 -9.95 14.67 -10.79
CA LEU A 109 -10.98 15.36 -10.01
C LEU A 109 -11.00 14.89 -8.55
N SER A 110 -11.00 13.57 -8.33
CA SER A 110 -10.96 12.96 -7.00
C SER A 110 -9.61 13.17 -6.27
N LEU A 111 -8.52 13.41 -7.02
CA LEU A 111 -7.22 13.77 -6.46
C LEU A 111 -7.14 15.24 -6.05
N THR A 112 -7.87 16.13 -6.74
CA THR A 112 -7.83 17.57 -6.45
C THR A 112 -8.79 17.94 -5.31
N ASP A 113 -9.85 17.15 -5.13
CA ASP A 113 -10.84 17.34 -4.06
C ASP A 113 -10.42 16.59 -2.78
N GLU A 114 -9.79 17.30 -1.84
CA GLU A 114 -9.40 16.77 -0.53
C GLU A 114 -10.62 16.31 0.31
N GLY A 115 -11.83 16.75 -0.02
CA GLY A 115 -13.07 16.34 0.65
C GLY A 115 -13.61 14.98 0.20
N HIS A 116 -13.07 14.40 -0.86
CA HIS A 116 -13.59 13.17 -1.44
C HIS A 116 -13.11 11.92 -0.69
N ILE A 117 -14.00 10.94 -0.44
CA ILE A 117 -13.63 9.71 0.30
C ILE A 117 -12.57 8.86 -0.42
N LEU A 118 -12.51 8.95 -1.75
CA LEU A 118 -11.47 8.28 -2.56
C LEU A 118 -10.13 9.00 -2.55
N HIS A 119 -10.05 10.24 -2.04
CA HIS A 119 -8.83 11.03 -2.09
C HIS A 119 -7.66 10.37 -1.33
N PRO A 120 -7.80 9.92 -0.06
CA PRO A 120 -6.69 9.30 0.67
C PRO A 120 -6.05 8.08 -0.02
N PRO A 121 -6.82 7.08 -0.54
CA PRO A 121 -6.20 5.96 -1.23
C PRO A 121 -5.55 6.38 -2.56
N LEU A 122 -6.19 7.28 -3.33
CA LEU A 122 -5.64 7.76 -4.60
C LEU A 122 -4.34 8.54 -4.42
N GLN A 123 -4.30 9.45 -3.44
CA GLN A 123 -3.11 10.23 -3.12
C GLN A 123 -1.97 9.31 -2.71
N TYR A 124 -2.20 8.36 -1.80
CA TYR A 124 -1.19 7.40 -1.37
C TYR A 124 -0.60 6.62 -2.56
N MET A 125 -1.45 6.15 -3.48
CA MET A 125 -0.99 5.43 -4.67
C MET A 125 -0.12 6.33 -5.54
N PHE A 126 -0.58 7.56 -5.80
CA PHE A 126 0.16 8.51 -6.63
C PHE A 126 1.53 8.86 -6.03
N GLU A 127 1.60 9.16 -4.73
CA GLU A 127 2.85 9.48 -4.04
C GLU A 127 3.86 8.33 -4.12
N ARG A 128 3.41 7.09 -3.87
CA ARG A 128 4.26 5.89 -3.95
C ARG A 128 4.81 5.69 -5.36
N LEU A 129 3.95 5.81 -6.37
CA LEU A 129 4.36 5.61 -7.75
C LEU A 129 5.24 6.77 -8.26
N ALA A 130 4.96 8.01 -7.85
CA ALA A 130 5.79 9.16 -8.17
C ALA A 130 7.18 9.05 -7.54
N ALA A 131 7.26 8.64 -6.27
CA ALA A 131 8.54 8.36 -5.61
C ALA A 131 9.32 7.24 -6.30
N GLN A 132 8.63 6.21 -6.80
CA GLN A 132 9.23 5.14 -7.58
C GLN A 132 9.72 5.62 -8.96
N CYS A 133 8.96 6.43 -9.68
CA CYS A 133 9.38 7.01 -10.97
C CYS A 133 10.53 8.01 -10.82
N LEU A 134 10.67 8.64 -9.65
CA LEU A 134 11.69 9.63 -9.35
C LEU A 134 12.92 8.99 -8.68
N THR A 135 13.36 7.80 -9.12
CA THR A 135 14.60 7.25 -8.56
C THR A 135 15.79 8.19 -8.83
N PRO A 136 16.84 8.19 -7.97
CA PRO A 136 18.03 9.01 -8.18
C PRO A 136 18.71 8.82 -9.54
N LYS A 137 18.48 7.67 -10.20
CA LYS A 137 18.98 7.38 -11.54
C LYS A 137 18.15 8.09 -12.62
N ASP A 138 16.84 8.14 -12.47
CA ASP A 138 15.93 8.83 -13.39
C ASP A 138 16.06 10.35 -13.27
N LEU A 139 16.26 10.86 -12.05
CA LEU A 139 16.64 12.27 -11.83
C LEU A 139 17.96 12.62 -12.56
N ARG A 140 18.95 11.72 -12.53
CA ARG A 140 20.22 11.90 -13.27
C ARG A 140 20.04 11.80 -14.78
N SER A 141 19.14 10.94 -15.27
CA SER A 141 18.80 10.85 -16.70
C SER A 141 18.14 12.13 -17.17
N VAL A 142 17.07 12.59 -16.51
CA VAL A 142 16.34 13.81 -16.88
C VAL A 142 17.22 15.06 -16.78
N LEU A 143 18.10 15.16 -15.77
CA LEU A 143 19.05 16.26 -15.64
C LEU A 143 20.22 16.17 -16.66
N LYS A 144 20.63 14.97 -17.07
CA LYS A 144 21.60 14.78 -18.15
C LYS A 144 20.98 15.10 -19.51
N ASP A 145 19.77 14.64 -19.77
CA ASP A 145 19.02 14.86 -21.01
C ASP A 145 18.68 16.34 -21.19
N ASN A 146 18.35 17.05 -20.09
CA ASN A 146 18.23 18.52 -20.10
C ASN A 146 19.57 19.22 -20.33
N ARG A 147 20.68 18.71 -19.77
CA ARG A 147 22.02 19.27 -20.08
C ARG A 147 22.42 19.02 -21.53
N THR A 148 22.10 17.88 -22.12
CA THR A 148 22.38 17.59 -23.54
C THR A 148 21.47 18.36 -24.48
N MET A 149 20.24 18.72 -24.07
CA MET A 149 19.40 19.66 -24.83
C MET A 149 19.91 21.10 -24.76
N LEU A 150 20.56 21.52 -23.66
CA LEU A 150 21.18 22.84 -23.53
C LEU A 150 22.57 22.93 -24.15
N THR A 151 23.18 21.81 -24.56
CA THR A 151 24.48 21.77 -25.24
C THR A 151 24.39 21.12 -26.63
N LEU A 152 23.52 21.66 -27.49
CA LEU A 152 23.73 21.55 -28.94
C LEU A 152 24.43 22.82 -29.45
N PRO A 153 25.77 22.83 -29.59
CA PRO A 153 26.46 23.84 -30.36
C PRO A 153 26.60 23.33 -31.79
N HIS A 154 25.56 23.37 -32.62
CA HIS A 154 25.77 23.26 -34.08
C HIS A 154 24.62 23.73 -34.99
N LEU A 155 24.13 24.95 -34.78
CA LEU A 155 23.51 25.70 -35.89
C LEU A 155 24.25 27.03 -36.11
N THR A 156 25.55 26.91 -36.39
CA THR A 156 26.23 27.77 -37.37
C THR A 156 26.30 26.98 -38.67
N GLN A 157 25.89 27.61 -39.79
CA GLN A 157 25.81 27.12 -41.18
C GLN A 157 24.39 26.76 -41.67
N LEU A 158 23.55 27.78 -41.84
CA LEU A 158 23.00 28.18 -43.16
C LEU A 158 22.46 29.61 -43.09
#